data_AF-A0A2E9LUD9-F1
#
_entry.id   AF-A0A2E9LUD9-F1
#
_cell.length_a   1.000
_cell.length_b   1.000
_cell.length_c   1.000
_cell.angle_alpha   90.00
_cell.angle_beta   90.00
_cell.angle_gamma   90.00
#
_symmetry.space_group_name_H-M   'P 1'
#
loop_
_entity.id
_entity.type
_entity.pdbx_description
1 polymer ?
#
loop_
_entity_poly.entity_id
_entity_poly.type
_entity_poly.pdbx_seq_one_letter_code
_entity_poly.pdbx_strand_id
1 'polypeptide(L)'
;MVLLILTLIGCGEPVDLVLPSSAEIEAHYLYDGRLGAEVKGNVAVVTVAQSARQLRRGGALWAKVGPHIFLFSEETQQLLNDYPSLAAVRVITMVGESEVANVLLGRDALSDIQWRRALNIAGRARVNGTGRVTLLQDLVRWGEDHAEEYNYNPRYTNSK
;
A
#
# COMPACT_ATOMS: atom_id res chain seq x y z
N MET A 1 28.19 -55.05 7.97
CA MET A 1 26.89 -54.51 7.52
C MET A 1 26.84 -53.06 7.99
N VAL A 2 27.21 -52.12 7.11
CA VAL A 2 27.34 -50.70 7.45
C VAL A 2 25.97 -50.04 7.27
N LEU A 3 25.41 -49.55 8.37
CA LEU A 3 24.15 -48.82 8.38
C LEU A 3 24.44 -47.33 8.14
N LEU A 4 24.17 -46.84 6.94
CA LEU A 4 24.19 -45.42 6.59
C LEU A 4 22.86 -44.80 7.04
N ILE A 5 22.89 -43.96 8.07
CA ILE A 5 21.74 -43.15 8.48
C ILE A 5 21.88 -41.80 7.76
N LEU A 6 21.03 -41.56 6.77
CA LEU A 6 20.75 -40.24 6.20
C LEU A 6 19.78 -39.50 7.12
N THR A 7 20.27 -38.56 7.93
CA THR A 7 19.42 -37.55 8.57
C THR A 7 19.38 -36.30 7.71
N LEU A 8 18.32 -36.16 6.93
CA LEU A 8 17.84 -34.91 6.36
C LEU A 8 17.31 -34.04 7.51
N ILE A 9 18.15 -33.16 8.06
CA ILE A 9 17.69 -32.06 8.91
C ILE A 9 17.53 -30.84 8.00
N GLY A 10 16.34 -30.73 7.42
CA GLY A 10 15.88 -29.54 6.71
C GLY A 10 14.61 -29.01 7.38
N CYS A 11 14.64 -28.81 8.70
CA CYS A 11 13.63 -27.99 9.35
C CYS A 11 14.07 -26.54 9.16
N GLY A 12 13.42 -25.82 8.23
CA GLY A 12 13.57 -24.37 8.16
C GLY A 12 13.22 -23.74 9.50
N GLU A 13 13.90 -22.64 9.85
CA GLU A 13 13.59 -21.90 11.08
C GLU A 13 12.10 -21.56 11.12
N PRO A 14 11.44 -21.70 12.28
CA PRO A 14 10.05 -21.31 12.42
C PRO A 14 9.91 -19.83 12.09
N VAL A 15 9.16 -19.53 11.03
CA VAL A 15 8.84 -18.14 10.68
C VAL A 15 8.00 -17.56 11.80
N ASP A 16 8.46 -16.49 12.41
CA ASP A 16 7.72 -15.78 13.43
C ASP A 16 6.50 -15.10 12.78
N LEU A 17 5.30 -15.42 13.28
CA LEU A 17 4.02 -14.95 12.76
C LEU A 17 3.43 -13.83 13.63
N VAL A 18 4.25 -13.15 14.43
CA VAL A 18 3.85 -11.96 15.16
C VAL A 18 3.29 -10.91 14.20
N LEU A 19 2.17 -10.30 14.59
CA LEU A 19 1.59 -9.15 13.89
C LEU A 19 2.24 -7.86 14.40
N PRO A 20 2.46 -6.86 13.53
CA PRO A 20 2.97 -5.57 13.97
C PRO A 20 1.96 -4.83 14.85
N SER A 21 2.46 -4.02 15.76
CA SER A 21 1.67 -3.00 16.45
C SER A 21 1.36 -1.81 15.53
N SER A 22 0.35 -1.01 15.91
CA SER A 22 0.05 0.26 15.22
C SER A 22 1.29 1.16 15.10
N ALA A 23 2.08 1.29 16.17
CA ALA A 23 3.25 2.16 16.18
C ALA A 23 4.35 1.67 15.25
N GLU A 24 4.54 0.35 15.12
CA GLU A 24 5.49 -0.23 14.17
C GLU A 24 5.06 0.05 12.73
N ILE A 25 3.77 -0.13 12.40
CA ILE A 25 3.26 0.21 11.06
C ILE A 25 3.47 1.69 10.76
N GLU A 26 3.12 2.59 11.68
CA GLU A 26 3.31 4.03 11.48
C GLU A 26 4.79 4.38 11.26
N ALA A 27 5.71 3.74 11.98
CA ALA A 27 7.14 3.96 11.87
C ALA A 27 7.72 3.58 10.50
N HIS A 28 7.06 2.70 9.73
CA HIS A 28 7.48 2.41 8.35
C HIS A 28 7.28 3.59 7.41
N TYR A 29 6.29 4.47 7.65
CA TYR A 29 5.92 5.51 6.69
C TYR A 29 6.53 6.87 7.04
N LEU A 30 7.43 7.36 6.18
CA LEU A 30 7.94 8.73 6.26
C LEU A 30 6.94 9.70 5.60
N TYR A 31 6.04 10.28 6.40
CA TYR A 31 5.03 11.22 5.93
C TYR A 31 4.83 12.41 6.88
N ASP A 32 5.01 13.63 6.36
CA ASP A 32 4.88 14.88 7.14
C ASP A 32 3.43 15.22 7.53
N GLY A 33 2.44 14.55 6.92
CA GLY A 33 1.04 14.76 7.22
C GLY A 33 0.52 13.85 8.33
N ARG A 34 -0.76 13.98 8.68
CA ARG A 34 -1.39 13.08 9.64
C ARG A 34 -1.58 11.71 9.00
N LEU A 35 -0.91 10.71 9.57
CA LEU A 35 -1.07 9.29 9.27
C LEU A 35 -1.39 8.58 10.59
N GLY A 36 -2.27 7.59 10.54
CA GLY A 36 -2.50 6.67 11.64
C GLY A 36 -2.56 5.25 11.12
N ALA A 37 -2.20 4.27 11.95
CA ALA A 37 -2.28 2.87 11.57
C ALA A 37 -2.92 1.98 12.63
N GLU A 38 -3.51 0.89 12.17
CA GLU A 38 -4.06 -0.16 13.02
C GLU A 38 -3.98 -1.51 12.32
N VAL A 39 -4.10 -2.59 13.09
CA VAL A 39 -4.26 -3.94 12.54
C VAL A 39 -5.69 -4.39 12.74
N LYS A 40 -6.33 -4.83 11.65
CA LYS A 40 -7.66 -5.47 11.68
C LYS A 40 -7.54 -6.90 11.18
N GLY A 41 -7.63 -7.86 12.10
CA GLY A 41 -7.31 -9.25 11.79
C GLY A 41 -5.82 -9.39 11.47
N ASN A 42 -5.49 -9.65 10.21
CA ASN A 42 -4.12 -9.68 9.69
C ASN A 42 -3.90 -8.67 8.54
N VAL A 43 -4.72 -7.63 8.49
CA VAL A 43 -4.59 -6.52 7.53
C VAL A 43 -4.07 -5.30 8.26
N ALA A 44 -2.97 -4.73 7.78
CA ALA A 44 -2.51 -3.43 8.22
C ALA A 44 -3.37 -2.35 7.55
N VAL A 45 -4.05 -1.52 8.33
CA VAL A 45 -4.89 -0.41 7.84
C VAL A 45 -4.17 0.89 8.12
N VAL A 46 -3.82 1.61 7.06
CA VAL A 46 -3.13 2.89 7.09
C VAL A 46 -4.11 3.98 6.69
N THR A 47 -4.41 4.89 7.61
CA THR A 47 -5.30 6.03 7.38
C THR A 47 -4.48 7.29 7.18
N VAL A 48 -4.66 7.96 6.04
CA VAL A 48 -3.87 9.14 5.65
C VAL A 48 -4.77 10.35 5.45
N ALA A 49 -4.47 11.45 6.11
CA ALA A 49 -5.15 12.72 5.88
C ALA A 49 -4.65 13.38 4.59
N GLN A 50 -5.58 13.75 3.72
CA GLN A 50 -5.33 14.50 2.49
C GLN A 50 -5.73 15.97 2.64
N SER A 51 -5.06 16.83 1.87
CA SER A 51 -5.41 18.26 1.83
C SER A 51 -6.66 18.50 0.99
N ALA A 52 -7.69 19.09 1.59
CA ALA A 52 -8.88 19.55 0.87
C ALA A 52 -8.54 20.58 -0.24
N ARG A 53 -7.43 21.31 -0.11
CA ARG A 53 -6.96 22.24 -1.16
C ARG A 53 -6.39 21.47 -2.35
N GLN A 54 -5.61 20.42 -2.10
CA GLN A 54 -5.05 19.58 -3.16
C GLN A 54 -6.14 18.80 -3.90
N LEU A 55 -7.11 18.23 -3.20
CA LEU A 55 -8.25 17.56 -3.83
C LEU A 55 -9.04 18.50 -4.75
N ARG A 56 -9.32 19.73 -4.30
CA ARG A 56 -10.03 20.72 -5.13
C ARG A 56 -9.25 21.12 -6.38
N ARG A 57 -7.92 21.20 -6.30
CA ARG A 57 -7.06 21.60 -7.44
C ARG A 57 -6.83 20.45 -8.41
N GLY A 58 -6.63 19.24 -7.91
CA GLY A 58 -6.31 18.07 -8.73
C GLY A 58 -7.55 17.28 -9.20
N GLY A 59 -8.72 17.55 -8.61
CA GLY A 59 -9.98 16.95 -9.00
C GLY A 59 -10.04 15.44 -8.76
N ALA A 60 -10.88 14.76 -9.54
CA ALA A 60 -11.18 13.33 -9.40
C ALA A 60 -9.95 12.43 -9.44
N LEU A 61 -9.01 12.71 -10.33
CA LEU A 61 -7.78 11.91 -10.44
C LEU A 61 -6.95 11.99 -9.15
N TRP A 62 -6.84 13.17 -8.55
CA TRP A 62 -6.06 13.38 -7.34
C TRP A 62 -6.67 12.69 -6.12
N ALA A 63 -8.00 12.62 -6.07
CA ALA A 63 -8.70 11.85 -5.06
C ALA A 63 -8.37 10.34 -5.13
N LYS A 64 -8.22 9.79 -6.35
CA LYS A 64 -7.84 8.37 -6.55
C LYS A 64 -6.36 8.08 -6.30
N VAL A 65 -5.47 9.01 -6.64
CA VAL A 65 -4.00 8.83 -6.57
C VAL A 65 -3.51 8.55 -5.15
N GLY A 66 -4.13 9.19 -4.16
CA GLY A 66 -3.73 9.15 -2.75
C GLY A 66 -3.32 7.77 -2.23
N PRO A 67 -4.25 6.80 -2.13
CA PRO A 67 -3.94 5.48 -1.58
C PRO A 67 -2.86 4.73 -2.36
N HIS A 68 -2.82 4.90 -3.69
CA HIS A 68 -1.85 4.23 -4.56
C HIS A 68 -0.42 4.70 -4.32
N ILE A 69 -0.22 5.96 -3.93
CA ILE A 69 1.09 6.50 -3.55
C ILE A 69 1.64 5.75 -2.33
N PHE A 70 0.80 5.40 -1.36
CA PHE A 70 1.24 4.70 -0.15
C PHE A 70 1.33 3.20 -0.38
N LEU A 71 0.40 2.59 -1.10
CA LEU A 71 0.45 1.15 -1.40
C LEU A 71 1.69 0.76 -2.21
N PHE A 72 2.03 1.53 -3.25
CA PHE A 72 3.18 1.26 -4.10
C PHE A 72 4.40 2.06 -3.63
N SER A 73 4.79 1.80 -2.39
CA SER A 73 5.91 2.44 -1.70
C SER A 73 6.89 1.39 -1.20
N GLU A 74 8.14 1.80 -0.97
CA GLU A 74 9.16 0.88 -0.42
C GLU A 74 8.79 0.50 1.01
N GLU A 75 8.18 1.45 1.73
CA GLU A 75 7.65 1.33 3.07
C GLU A 75 6.61 0.22 3.17
N THR A 76 5.64 0.16 2.25
CA THR A 76 4.64 -0.92 2.20
C THR A 76 5.26 -2.26 1.83
N GLN A 77 6.22 -2.27 0.90
CA GLN A 77 6.90 -3.51 0.53
C GLN A 77 7.72 -4.08 1.70
N GLN A 78 8.44 -3.21 2.41
CA GLN A 78 9.20 -3.57 3.61
C GLN A 78 8.28 -4.04 4.72
N LEU A 79 7.18 -3.33 5.00
CA LEU A 79 6.19 -3.74 5.99
C LEU A 79 5.65 -5.15 5.70
N LEU A 80 5.33 -5.46 4.44
CA LEU A 80 4.93 -6.80 4.09
C LEU A 80 6.08 -7.79 4.34
N ASN A 81 7.28 -7.53 3.84
CA ASN A 81 8.43 -8.44 4.02
C ASN A 81 8.79 -8.71 5.48
N ASP A 82 8.78 -7.67 6.32
CA ASP A 82 9.17 -7.75 7.73
C ASP A 82 8.13 -8.48 8.59
N TYR A 83 6.86 -8.50 8.15
CA TYR A 83 5.77 -9.17 8.84
C TYR A 83 5.07 -10.20 7.93
N PRO A 84 5.58 -11.45 7.86
CA PRO A 84 4.98 -12.54 7.09
C PRO A 84 3.53 -12.87 7.45
N SER A 85 3.11 -12.53 8.66
CA SER A 85 1.75 -12.72 9.17
C SER A 85 0.70 -11.79 8.53
N LEU A 86 1.11 -10.66 7.96
CA LEU A 86 0.20 -9.73 7.29
C LEU A 86 -0.24 -10.31 5.94
N ALA A 87 -1.54 -10.45 5.75
CA ALA A 87 -2.12 -10.89 4.48
C ALA A 87 -2.28 -9.75 3.48
N ALA A 88 -2.42 -8.51 3.95
CA ALA A 88 -2.64 -7.36 3.09
C ALA A 88 -2.34 -6.03 3.79
N VAL A 89 -2.21 -4.98 2.98
CA VAL A 89 -2.20 -3.58 3.43
C VAL A 89 -3.36 -2.84 2.80
N ARG A 90 -4.15 -2.16 3.63
CA ARG A 90 -5.23 -1.27 3.22
C ARG A 90 -4.84 0.16 3.46
N VAL A 91 -4.97 1.01 2.45
CA VAL A 91 -4.80 2.46 2.61
C VAL A 91 -6.13 3.16 2.45
N ILE A 92 -6.48 3.96 3.45
CA ILE A 92 -7.68 4.79 3.47
C ILE A 92 -7.24 6.26 3.47
N THR A 93 -7.70 7.04 2.50
CA THR A 93 -7.46 8.48 2.47
C THR A 93 -8.67 9.26 2.96
N MET A 94 -8.42 10.26 3.82
CA MET A 94 -9.46 11.05 4.49
C MET A 94 -9.32 12.53 4.18
N VAL A 95 -10.44 13.25 4.06
CA VAL A 95 -10.48 14.72 4.14
C VAL A 95 -11.41 15.11 5.28
N GLY A 96 -10.84 15.72 6.33
CA GLY A 96 -11.55 15.87 7.59
C GLY A 96 -11.97 14.49 8.12
N GLU A 97 -13.27 14.28 8.28
CA GLU A 97 -13.86 13.01 8.73
C GLU A 97 -14.44 12.17 7.57
N SER A 98 -14.28 12.63 6.32
CA SER A 98 -14.84 11.94 5.15
C SER A 98 -13.79 11.07 4.47
N GLU A 99 -14.14 9.81 4.23
CA GLU A 99 -13.37 8.90 3.38
C GLU A 99 -13.42 9.38 1.92
N VAL A 100 -12.25 9.43 1.30
CA VAL A 100 -12.04 9.84 -0.10
C VAL A 100 -11.82 8.61 -0.97
N ALA A 101 -10.93 7.71 -0.55
CA ALA A 101 -10.61 6.48 -1.24
C ALA A 101 -10.10 5.42 -0.26
N ASN A 102 -10.32 4.15 -0.60
CA ASN A 102 -9.91 2.99 0.19
C ASN A 102 -9.46 1.89 -0.77
N VAL A 103 -8.23 1.43 -0.63
CA VAL A 103 -7.63 0.44 -1.54
C VAL A 103 -6.90 -0.63 -0.73
N LEU A 104 -7.10 -1.90 -1.07
CA LEU A 104 -6.48 -3.07 -0.46
C LEU A 104 -5.50 -3.72 -1.43
N LEU A 105 -4.26 -3.89 -1.00
CA LEU A 105 -3.25 -4.68 -1.70
C LEU A 105 -2.94 -5.95 -0.91
N GLY A 106 -3.25 -7.10 -1.50
CA GLY A 106 -2.85 -8.39 -0.96
C GLY A 106 -1.33 -8.56 -0.98
N ARG A 107 -0.82 -9.33 -0.03
CA ARG A 107 0.60 -9.67 0.09
C ARG A 107 1.17 -10.24 -1.22
N ASP A 108 0.42 -11.18 -1.81
CA ASP A 108 0.84 -11.93 -2.99
C ASP A 108 0.31 -11.32 -4.29
N ALA A 109 -0.27 -10.11 -4.24
CA ALA A 109 -0.85 -9.45 -5.41
C ALA A 109 0.20 -9.06 -6.46
N LEU A 110 1.45 -8.85 -6.05
CA LEU A 110 2.56 -8.46 -6.92
C LEU A 110 3.74 -9.43 -6.77
N SER A 111 4.21 -9.97 -7.89
CA SER A 111 5.54 -10.59 -7.98
C SER A 111 6.66 -9.56 -7.78
N ASP A 112 7.89 -10.00 -7.54
CA ASP A 112 9.07 -9.13 -7.41
C ASP A 112 9.25 -8.15 -8.59
N ILE A 113 8.98 -8.62 -9.82
CA ILE A 113 9.09 -7.79 -11.02
C ILE A 113 7.97 -6.74 -11.04
N GLN A 114 6.76 -7.13 -10.64
CA GLN A 114 5.64 -6.20 -10.52
C GLN A 114 5.88 -5.17 -9.41
N TRP A 115 6.47 -5.56 -8.28
CA TRP A 115 6.89 -4.62 -7.22
C TRP A 115 7.87 -3.57 -7.74
N ARG A 116 8.94 -3.99 -8.42
CA ARG A 116 9.89 -3.05 -9.05
C ARG A 116 9.20 -2.10 -10.02
N ARG A 117 8.23 -2.60 -10.80
CA ARG A 117 7.46 -1.77 -11.73
C ARG A 117 6.53 -0.80 -11.00
N ALA A 118 5.85 -1.25 -9.95
CA ALA A 118 4.96 -0.45 -9.12
C ALA A 118 5.73 0.73 -8.48
N LEU A 119 6.88 0.45 -7.88
CA LEU A 119 7.77 1.48 -7.30
C LEU A 119 8.21 2.51 -8.34
N ASN A 120 8.57 2.07 -9.55
CA ASN A 120 8.94 2.98 -10.64
C ASN A 120 7.76 3.85 -11.13
N ILE A 121 6.54 3.31 -11.16
CA ILE A 121 5.34 4.08 -11.52
C ILE A 121 5.03 5.11 -10.43
N ALA A 122 4.99 4.68 -9.17
CA ALA A 122 4.68 5.52 -8.03
C ALA A 122 5.74 6.60 -7.79
N GLY A 123 7.03 6.28 -7.92
CA GLY A 123 8.13 7.24 -7.81
C GLY A 123 8.03 8.35 -8.86
N ARG A 124 7.75 8.00 -10.13
CA ARG A 124 7.53 8.99 -11.19
C ARG A 124 6.29 9.84 -10.94
N ALA A 125 5.21 9.23 -10.44
CA ALA A 125 3.98 9.93 -10.09
C ALA A 125 4.19 10.93 -8.93
N ARG A 126 4.92 10.55 -7.86
CA ARG A 126 5.25 11.47 -6.74
C ARG A 126 6.05 12.67 -7.22
N VAL A 127 7.12 12.44 -7.98
CA VAL A 127 8.07 13.49 -8.35
C VAL A 127 7.51 14.41 -9.44
N ASN A 128 6.90 13.84 -10.48
CA ASN A 128 6.56 14.57 -11.71
C ASN A 128 5.06 14.68 -11.97
N GLY A 129 4.22 14.05 -11.15
CA GLY A 129 2.79 13.92 -11.44
C GLY A 129 2.03 15.24 -11.54
N THR A 130 2.44 16.24 -10.76
CA THR A 130 1.84 17.58 -10.82
C THR A 130 2.06 18.29 -12.16
N GLY A 131 3.16 17.99 -12.86
CA GLY A 131 3.48 18.51 -14.19
C GLY A 131 3.15 17.57 -15.35
N ARG A 132 2.87 16.28 -15.06
CA ARG A 132 2.57 15.25 -16.06
C ARG A 132 1.45 14.34 -15.56
N VAL A 133 0.22 14.75 -15.85
CA VAL A 133 -1.01 14.09 -15.41
C VAL A 133 -1.10 12.62 -15.80
N THR A 134 -0.53 12.23 -16.95
CA THR A 134 -0.51 10.83 -17.41
C THR A 134 0.20 9.89 -16.45
N LEU A 135 1.23 10.35 -15.72
CA LEU A 135 1.92 9.52 -14.72
C LEU A 135 1.01 9.16 -13.54
N LEU A 136 0.06 10.04 -13.23
CA LEU A 136 -0.92 9.84 -12.17
C LEU A 136 -2.02 8.88 -12.62
N GLN A 137 -2.45 9.01 -13.88
CA GLN A 137 -3.37 8.06 -14.51
C GLN A 137 -2.75 6.67 -14.58
N ASP A 138 -1.47 6.57 -14.93
CA ASP A 138 -0.73 5.31 -14.94
C ASP A 138 -0.66 4.67 -13.55
N LEU A 139 -0.43 5.46 -12.50
CA LEU A 139 -0.43 4.97 -11.12
C LEU A 139 -1.81 4.45 -10.68
N VAL A 140 -2.87 5.21 -10.96
CA VAL A 140 -4.24 4.79 -10.61
C VAL A 140 -4.61 3.53 -11.38
N ARG A 141 -4.38 3.50 -12.70
CA ARG A 141 -4.63 2.32 -13.52
C ARG A 141 -3.87 1.10 -13.01
N TRP A 142 -2.58 1.26 -12.70
CA TRP A 142 -1.77 0.17 -12.17
C TRP A 142 -2.36 -0.42 -10.90
N GLY A 143 -2.86 0.41 -9.98
CA GLY A 143 -3.51 -0.13 -8.77
C GLY A 143 -4.90 -0.67 -9.00
N GLU A 144 -5.72 -0.06 -9.86
CA GLU A 144 -7.03 -0.63 -10.21
C GLU A 144 -6.88 -2.02 -10.88
N ASP A 145 -5.77 -2.27 -11.59
CA ASP A 145 -5.45 -3.55 -12.23
C ASP A 145 -4.92 -4.63 -11.26
N HIS A 146 -4.38 -4.25 -10.08
CA HIS A 146 -3.66 -5.17 -9.18
C HIS A 146 -4.14 -5.16 -7.71
N ALA A 147 -4.94 -4.18 -7.30
CA ALA A 147 -5.54 -4.16 -5.98
C ALA A 147 -6.64 -5.23 -5.89
N GLU A 148 -6.76 -5.87 -4.73
CA GLU A 148 -7.83 -6.85 -4.49
C GLU A 148 -9.20 -6.16 -4.36
N GLU A 149 -9.19 -4.95 -3.79
CA GLU A 149 -10.37 -4.13 -3.60
C GLU A 149 -9.99 -2.66 -3.72
N TYR A 150 -10.84 -1.87 -4.37
CA TYR A 150 -10.79 -0.42 -4.29
C TYR A 150 -12.20 0.16 -4.22
N ASN A 151 -12.36 1.20 -3.41
CA ASN A 151 -13.57 1.99 -3.31
C ASN A 151 -13.20 3.48 -3.35
N TYR A 152 -13.97 4.24 -4.12
CA TYR A 152 -13.79 5.67 -4.28
C TYR A 152 -15.08 6.39 -3.94
N ASN A 153 -14.99 7.39 -3.07
CA ASN A 153 -16.15 8.18 -2.73
C ASN A 153 -16.56 9.06 -3.94
N PRO A 154 -17.76 8.83 -4.54
CA PRO A 154 -18.18 9.53 -5.76
C PRO A 154 -18.27 11.05 -5.60
N ARG A 155 -18.42 11.54 -4.36
CA ARG A 155 -18.38 12.98 -4.05
C ARG A 155 -17.08 13.64 -4.50
N TYR A 156 -15.97 12.90 -4.48
CA TYR A 156 -14.64 13.41 -4.82
C TYR A 156 -14.13 12.89 -6.16
N THR A 157 -14.66 11.76 -6.66
CA THR A 157 -14.13 11.06 -7.83
C THR A 157 -15.01 11.09 -9.08
N ASN A 158 -16.24 11.61 -9.00
CA ASN A 158 -17.02 11.90 -10.19
C ASN A 158 -16.60 13.24 -10.79
N SER A 159 -16.14 13.21 -12.04
CA SER A 159 -16.03 14.41 -12.85
C SER A 159 -17.45 14.86 -13.21
N LYS A 160 -17.86 16.05 -12.77
CA LYS A 160 -18.96 16.77 -13.43
C LYS A 160 -18.45 17.40 -14.72
#